data_AF-A0A2T0HI41-F1
#
_entry.id   AF-A0A2T0HI41-F1
#
_cell.length_a   1.000
_cell.length_b   1.000
_cell.length_c   1.000
_cell.angle_alpha   90.00
_cell.angle_beta   90.00
_cell.angle_gamma   90.00
#
_symmetry.space_group_name_H-M   'P 1'
#
loop_
_entity.id
_entity.type
_entity.pdbx_description
1 polymer ?
#
loop_
_entity_poly.entity_id
_entity_poly.type
_entity_poly.pdbx_seq_one_letter_code
_entity_poly.pdbx_strand_id
1 'polypeptide(L)' 'QVSLGECALHLSEHHGDASPGAAVRIQAQGVDAYQQQLLGKEYRYAKPGVEDTPWGSREMSIRDPFGNRLVFVEDSEV' A
#
# COMPACT_ATOMS: atom_id res chain seq x y z
N GLN A 1 6.91 3.79 -14.08
CA GLN A 1 5.98 4.56 -13.22
C GLN A 1 4.63 3.88 -13.24
N VAL A 2 3.96 3.81 -12.09
CA VAL A 2 2.56 3.41 -11.96
C VAL A 2 1.81 4.48 -11.16
N SER A 3 0.52 4.68 -11.42
CA SER A 3 -0.27 5.70 -10.72
C SER A 3 -1.72 5.29 -10.53
N LEU A 4 -2.33 5.78 -9.46
CA LEU A 4 -3.75 5.67 -9.16
C LEU A 4 -4.24 7.01 -8.58
N GLY A 5 -5.10 7.71 -9.31
CA GLY A 5 -5.46 9.09 -8.97
C GLY A 5 -4.22 9.97 -8.93
N GLU A 6 -4.03 10.70 -7.84
CA GLU A 6 -2.88 11.58 -7.61
C GLU A 6 -1.67 10.86 -7.01
N CYS A 7 -1.80 9.59 -6.63
CA CYS A 7 -0.68 8.79 -6.12
C CYS A 7 0.13 8.25 -7.30
N ALA A 8 1.40 8.66 -7.41
CA ALA A 8 2.35 8.15 -8.39
C ALA A 8 3.54 7.48 -7.70
N LEU A 9 3.89 6.28 -8.15
CA LEU A 9 5.08 5.55 -7.72
C LEU A 9 6.06 5.42 -8.87
N HIS A 10 7.27 5.95 -8.64
CA HIS A 10 8.41 5.74 -9.51
C HIS A 10 9.12 4.47 -9.06
N LEU A 11 9.15 3.48 -9.94
CA LEU A 11 9.82 2.21 -9.73
C LEU A 11 11.11 2.22 -10.55
N SER A 12 12.18 1.72 -9.97
CA SER A 12 13.48 1.62 -10.64
C SER A 12 14.14 0.29 -10.34
N GLU A 13 14.70 -0.32 -11.39
CA GLU A 13 15.58 -1.48 -11.30
C GLU A 13 17.05 -1.08 -11.46
N HIS A 14 17.33 0.22 -11.64
CA HIS A 14 18.69 0.72 -11.84
C HIS A 14 19.47 0.76 -10.53
N HIS A 15 20.70 0.24 -10.59
CA HIS A 15 21.60 0.24 -9.44
C HIS A 15 21.86 1.66 -8.95
N GLY A 16 21.63 1.88 -7.65
CA GLY A 16 21.85 3.17 -7.00
C GLY A 16 20.68 4.16 -7.08
N ASP A 17 19.61 3.83 -7.79
CA ASP A 17 18.44 4.71 -7.94
C ASP A 17 17.38 4.48 -6.85
N ALA A 18 17.21 3.21 -6.43
CA ALA A 18 16.29 2.82 -5.36
C ALA A 18 16.84 1.65 -4.51
N SER A 19 16.15 1.37 -3.41
CA SER A 19 16.49 0.28 -2.49
C SER A 19 15.54 -0.91 -2.66
N PRO A 20 16.05 -2.13 -2.93
CA PRO A 20 15.23 -3.34 -2.94
C PRO A 20 14.61 -3.64 -1.57
N GLY A 21 13.38 -4.15 -1.57
CA GLY A 21 12.67 -4.52 -0.32
C GLY A 21 12.28 -3.35 0.55
N ALA A 22 12.15 -2.15 -0.02
CA ALA A 22 11.78 -0.94 0.70
C ALA A 22 10.35 -1.03 1.27
N ALA A 23 10.09 -0.27 2.33
CA ALA A 23 8.74 -0.04 2.83
C ALA A 23 8.34 1.41 2.53
N VAL A 24 7.20 1.60 1.88
CA VAL A 24 6.63 2.90 1.54
C VAL A 24 5.30 3.05 2.26
N ARG A 25 5.15 4.11 3.06
CA ARG A 25 3.88 4.51 3.66
C ARG A 25 3.21 5.54 2.76
N ILE A 26 1.95 5.30 2.44
CA ILE A 26 1.15 6.09 1.50
C ILE A 26 -0.09 6.56 2.25
N GLN A 27 -0.23 7.87 2.45
CA GLN A 27 -1.46 8.43 2.99
C GLN A 27 -2.59 8.18 1.98
N ALA A 28 -3.70 7.61 2.47
CA ALA A 28 -4.85 7.26 1.67
C ALA A 28 -6.14 7.64 2.41
N GLN A 29 -7.24 7.68 1.66
CA GLN A 29 -8.59 7.83 2.17
C GLN A 29 -9.41 6.63 1.70
N GLY A 30 -10.31 6.13 2.56
CA GLY A 30 -11.15 4.96 2.32
C GLY A 30 -10.34 3.66 2.23
N VAL A 31 -9.47 3.37 3.21
CA VAL A 31 -8.61 2.17 3.17
C VAL A 31 -9.41 0.87 3.10
N ASP A 32 -10.53 0.76 3.83
CA ASP A 32 -11.43 -0.40 3.73
C ASP A 32 -12.05 -0.56 2.36
N ALA A 33 -12.55 0.54 1.78
CA ALA A 33 -13.18 0.50 0.47
C ALA A 33 -12.17 0.04 -0.60
N TYR A 34 -10.94 0.54 -0.51
CA TYR A 34 -9.87 0.09 -1.40
C TYR A 34 -9.51 -1.38 -1.17
N GLN A 35 -9.44 -1.83 0.08
CA GLN A 35 -9.20 -3.22 0.42
C GLN A 35 -10.26 -4.16 -0.16
N GLN A 36 -11.54 -3.82 -0.04
CA GLN A 36 -12.64 -4.58 -0.63
C GLN A 36 -12.55 -4.62 -2.16
N GLN A 37 -12.19 -3.51 -2.80
CA GLN A 37 -11.95 -3.48 -4.24
C GLN A 37 -10.81 -4.42 -4.65
N LEU A 38 -9.72 -4.49 -3.87
CA LEU A 38 -8.60 -5.40 -4.13
C LEU A 38 -9.00 -6.87 -3.94
N LEU A 39 -9.76 -7.19 -2.88
CA LEU A 39 -10.28 -8.54 -2.67
C LEU A 39 -11.21 -9.00 -3.79
N GLY A 40 -12.05 -8.10 -4.32
CA GLY A 40 -12.93 -8.38 -5.45
C GLY A 40 -12.21 -8.72 -6.76
N LYS A 41 -10.92 -8.44 -6.88
CA LYS A 41 -10.09 -8.87 -8.02
C LYS A 41 -9.61 -10.33 -7.91
N GLU A 42 -9.88 -10.99 -6.78
CA GLU A 42 -9.54 -12.39 -6.52
C GLU A 42 -8.07 -12.75 -6.79
N TYR A 43 -7.16 -11.81 -6.52
CA TYR A 43 -5.74 -12.02 -6.79
C TYR A 43 -5.15 -13.05 -5.83
N ARG A 44 -4.66 -14.18 -6.37
CA ARG A 44 -4.22 -15.34 -5.59
C ARG A 44 -3.08 -15.04 -4.61
N TYR A 45 -2.19 -14.11 -4.96
CA TYR A 45 -0.92 -13.90 -4.26
C TYR A 45 -0.95 -12.75 -3.25
N ALA A 46 -2.05 -11.98 -3.18
CA ALA A 46 -2.20 -10.93 -2.19
C ALA A 46 -3.64 -10.92 -1.65
N LYS A 47 -3.75 -11.05 -0.32
CA LYS A 47 -5.01 -10.92 0.41
C LYS A 47 -4.82 -9.87 1.50
N PRO A 48 -4.87 -8.58 1.13
CA PRO A 48 -4.59 -7.51 2.08
C PRO A 48 -5.66 -7.47 3.17
N GLY A 49 -5.22 -7.32 4.42
CA GLY A 49 -6.07 -7.05 5.58
C GLY A 49 -5.93 -5.59 6.00
N VAL A 50 -6.97 -5.06 6.63
CA VAL A 50 -6.96 -3.75 7.27
C VAL A 50 -6.92 -3.94 8.78
N GLU A 51 -6.08 -3.18 9.47
CA GLU A 51 -5.89 -3.24 10.91
C GLU A 51 -5.95 -1.85 11.52
N ASP A 52 -6.56 -1.74 12.71
CA ASP A 52 -6.47 -0.54 13.55
C ASP A 52 -5.16 -0.56 14.31
N THR A 53 -4.46 0.58 14.28
CA THR A 53 -3.16 0.74 14.97
C THR A 53 -3.33 1.38 16.34
N PRO A 54 -2.42 1.11 17.30
CA PRO A 54 -2.48 1.69 18.64
C PRO A 54 -2.37 3.22 18.70
N TRP A 55 -1.89 3.86 17.63
CA TRP A 55 -1.74 5.32 17.51
C TRP A 55 -2.88 5.99 16.74
N GLY A 56 -4.00 5.30 16.52
CA GLY A 56 -5.21 5.93 15.97
C GLY A 56 -5.21 6.07 14.45
N SER A 57 -4.62 5.12 13.72
CA SER A 57 -4.72 5.06 12.26
C SER A 57 -5.19 3.70 11.79
N ARG A 58 -5.76 3.66 10.59
CA ARG A 58 -6.21 2.46 9.91
C ARG A 58 -5.25 2.12 8.78
N GLU A 59 -4.65 0.94 8.83
CA GLU A 59 -3.57 0.56 7.93
C GLU A 59 -3.86 -0.70 7.13
N MET A 60 -3.49 -0.70 5.85
CA MET A 60 -3.50 -1.87 4.99
C MET A 60 -2.12 -2.08 4.36
N SER A 61 -1.54 -3.26 4.56
CA SER A 61 -0.24 -3.62 3.97
C SER A 61 -0.39 -4.59 2.79
N ILE A 62 0.33 -4.33 1.70
CA ILE A 62 0.50 -5.24 0.57
C ILE A 62 1.98 -5.34 0.17
N ARG A 63 2.40 -6.50 -0.33
CA ARG A 63 3.72 -6.69 -0.92
C ARG A 63 3.62 -6.70 -2.43
N ASP A 64 4.52 -5.98 -3.09
CA ASP A 64 4.69 -6.10 -4.54
C ASP A 64 5.51 -7.35 -4.90
N PRO A 65 5.56 -7.73 -6.20
CA PRO A 65 6.32 -8.90 -6.65
C PRO A 65 7.83 -8.83 -6.42
N PHE A 66 8.38 -7.63 -6.16
CA PHE A 66 9.81 -7.40 -5.94
C PHE A 66 10.16 -7.35 -4.45
N GLY A 67 9.19 -7.62 -3.57
CA GLY A 67 9.39 -7.70 -2.13
C GLY A 67 9.27 -6.37 -1.40
N ASN A 68 8.92 -5.27 -2.08
CA ASN A 68 8.64 -4.01 -1.40
C ASN A 68 7.30 -4.09 -0.67
N ARG A 69 7.19 -3.37 0.45
CA ARG A 69 5.97 -3.26 1.24
C ARG A 69 5.33 -1.90 1.03
N LEU A 70 4.10 -1.88 0.56
CA LEU A 70 3.28 -0.68 0.49
C LEU A 70 2.29 -0.72 1.65
N VAL A 71 2.30 0.32 2.47
CA VAL A 71 1.40 0.49 3.62
C VAL A 71 0.52 1.69 3.34
N PHE A 72 -0.77 1.45 3.10
CA PHE A 72 -1.77 2.49 2.95
C PHE A 72 -2.28 2.86 4.35
N VAL A 73 -2.25 4.15 4.66
CA VAL A 73 -2.55 4.68 6.00
C VAL A 73 -3.67 5.70 5.86
N GLU A 74 -4.73 5.51 6.64
CA GLU A 74 -5.78 6.50 6.85
C GLU A 74 -5.72 6.93 8.31
N ASP A 75 -5.57 8.22 8.56
CA ASP A 75 -5.63 8.75 9.92
C ASP A 75 -7.09 8.72 10.38
N SER A 76 -7.34 8.18 11.57
CA SER A 76 -8.66 8.30 12.18
C SER A 76 -8.74 9.72 12.73
N GLU A 77 -9.44 10.62 12.03
CA GLU A 77 -9.69 11.96 12.56
C GLU A 77 -10.27 11.85 13.99
N VAL A 78 -9.58 12.48 14.95
CA VAL A 78 -10.00 12.62 16.35
C VAL A 78 -11.17 13.57 16.51
#